data_AF-A0A3N5HLQ8-F1
#
_entry.id   AF-A0A3N5HLQ8-F1
#
_cell.length_a   1.000
_cell.length_b   1.000
_cell.length_c   1.000
_cell.angle_alpha   90.00
_cell.angle_beta   90.00
_cell.angle_gamma   90.00
#
_symmetry.space_group_name_H-M   'P 1'
#
loop_
_entity.id
_entity.type
_entity.pdbx_description
1 polymer ?
#
loop_
_entity_poly.entity_id
_entity_poly.type
_entity_poly.pdbx_seq_one_letter_code
_entity_poly.pdbx_strand_id
1 'polypeptide(L)'
;HCLENHDVVRWDYEHNRPRAPRVPALTDPSNPRSWYARSRSRVATTLLLTAPGIPMLFMGQEILEDKPWHDDIRFWSQFMIWWDGLSVDRSMRDFLRFTQDLIQLRRRYPALCGEGIRVPQVHNHDRIIVVHRWLEGEGRDLVVVASLNEATLDGYLIDLPWPGRWQEVFNSDLYDHFPNPWVTGNGGSVFADGSAGTHYPYTARIRIPANGALVFARES
;
A
#
# COMPACT_ATOMS: atom_id res chain seq x y z
N HIS A 1 -2.76 -19.52 -2.88
CA HIS A 1 -1.42 -19.05 -3.30
C HIS A 1 -1.00 -17.91 -2.40
N CYS A 2 0.13 -18.02 -1.69
CA CYS A 2 0.68 -16.91 -0.91
C CYS A 2 1.10 -15.80 -1.87
N LEU A 3 0.68 -14.56 -1.60
CA LEU A 3 1.00 -13.38 -2.42
C LEU A 3 2.50 -13.03 -2.36
N GLU A 4 3.23 -13.53 -1.36
CA GLU A 4 4.65 -13.26 -1.16
C GLU A 4 5.37 -14.54 -0.68
N ASN A 5 6.57 -14.78 -1.20
CA ASN A 5 7.46 -15.88 -0.79
C ASN A 5 8.73 -15.25 -0.20
N HIS A 6 9.04 -15.53 1.07
CA HIS A 6 10.20 -14.95 1.75
C HIS A 6 11.45 -15.84 1.72
N ASP A 7 11.35 -17.04 1.17
CA ASP A 7 12.52 -17.88 0.94
C ASP A 7 13.45 -17.26 -0.11
N VAL A 8 12.90 -16.45 -1.03
CA VAL A 8 13.69 -15.78 -2.06
C VAL A 8 14.54 -14.64 -1.50
N VAL A 9 14.14 -14.05 -0.36
CA VAL A 9 14.90 -12.97 0.31
C VAL A 9 15.86 -13.49 1.38
N ARG A 10 15.97 -14.82 1.54
CA ARG A 10 17.01 -15.45 2.37
C ARG A 10 18.37 -15.29 1.69
N TRP A 11 19.42 -15.02 2.46
CA TRP A 11 20.78 -15.01 1.94
C TRP A 11 21.20 -16.40 1.43
N ASP A 12 21.68 -16.47 0.18
CA ASP A 12 22.25 -17.69 -0.40
C ASP A 12 23.77 -17.62 -0.31
N TYR A 13 24.35 -18.56 0.45
CA TYR A 13 25.79 -18.66 0.67
C TYR A 13 26.54 -19.22 -0.55
N GLU A 14 25.90 -20.04 -1.39
CA GLU A 14 26.53 -20.61 -2.58
C GLU A 14 26.80 -19.52 -3.62
N HIS A 15 25.88 -18.56 -3.71
CA HIS A 15 25.92 -17.47 -4.68
C HIS A 15 26.32 -16.12 -4.06
N ASN A 16 26.54 -16.07 -2.74
CA ASN A 16 26.87 -14.88 -1.96
C ASN A 16 25.93 -13.68 -2.22
N ARG A 17 24.63 -13.95 -2.33
CA ARG A 17 23.54 -12.98 -2.58
C ARG A 17 22.18 -13.62 -2.29
N PRO A 18 21.09 -12.89 -2.00
CA PRO A 18 19.76 -13.51 -1.96
C PRO A 18 19.26 -13.85 -3.37
N ARG A 19 18.25 -14.74 -3.49
CA ARG A 19 17.62 -15.04 -4.79
C ARG A 19 16.86 -13.85 -5.35
N ALA A 20 16.29 -13.03 -4.47
CA ALA A 20 15.75 -11.71 -4.78
C ALA A 20 15.95 -10.76 -3.57
N PRO A 21 16.14 -9.45 -3.79
CA PRO A 21 16.18 -8.48 -2.71
C PRO A 21 14.78 -8.25 -2.11
N ARG A 22 14.73 -7.72 -0.88
CA ARG A 22 13.47 -7.19 -0.32
C ARG A 22 12.97 -6.00 -1.14
N VAL A 23 11.67 -5.71 -1.10
CA VAL A 23 11.03 -4.65 -1.91
C VAL A 23 11.76 -3.29 -1.89
N PRO A 24 12.26 -2.79 -0.74
CA PRO A 24 13.00 -1.52 -0.73
C PRO A 24 14.27 -1.57 -1.59
N ALA A 25 15.09 -2.61 -1.40
CA ALA A 25 16.33 -2.83 -2.16
C ALA A 25 16.07 -3.26 -3.62
N LEU A 26 14.95 -3.92 -3.90
CA LEU A 26 14.52 -4.21 -5.28
C LEU A 26 14.20 -2.94 -6.05
N THR A 27 13.58 -1.98 -5.36
CA THR A 27 13.12 -0.73 -5.96
C THR A 27 14.28 0.23 -6.22
N ASP A 28 15.19 0.37 -5.26
CA ASP A 28 16.38 1.19 -5.39
C ASP A 28 17.55 0.53 -4.64
N PRO A 29 18.39 -0.25 -5.34
CA PRO A 29 19.53 -0.93 -4.74
C PRO A 29 20.59 0.04 -4.20
N SER A 30 20.65 1.27 -4.73
CA SER A 30 21.66 2.27 -4.34
C SER A 30 21.26 3.03 -3.08
N ASN A 31 19.95 3.19 -2.86
CA ASN A 31 19.40 3.82 -1.68
C ASN A 31 18.04 3.18 -1.32
N PRO A 32 18.03 2.11 -0.50
CA PRO A 32 16.80 1.44 -0.07
C PRO A 32 15.89 2.29 0.85
N ARG A 33 16.27 3.55 1.12
CA ARG A 33 15.47 4.56 1.82
C ARG A 33 15.02 5.70 0.90
N SER A 34 15.31 5.63 -0.40
CA SER A 34 14.86 6.63 -1.36
C SER A 34 13.34 6.72 -1.38
N TRP A 35 12.83 7.83 -1.91
CA TRP A 35 11.38 7.97 -2.07
C TRP A 35 10.79 6.82 -2.90
N TYR A 36 11.46 6.38 -3.96
CA TYR A 36 11.00 5.24 -4.75
C TYR A 36 10.87 3.99 -3.88
N ALA A 37 11.92 3.65 -3.11
CA ALA A 37 11.92 2.49 -2.24
C ALA A 37 10.80 2.55 -1.18
N ARG A 38 10.62 3.70 -0.53
CA ARG A 38 9.60 3.89 0.51
C ARG A 38 8.18 3.86 -0.06
N SER A 39 7.91 4.64 -1.10
CA SER A 39 6.57 4.79 -1.70
C SER A 39 6.09 3.48 -2.34
N ARG A 40 6.91 2.81 -3.16
CA ARG A 40 6.53 1.52 -3.78
C ARG A 40 6.35 0.40 -2.75
N SER A 41 7.15 0.39 -1.68
CA SER A 41 6.94 -0.53 -0.56
C SER A 41 5.58 -0.30 0.11
N ARG A 42 5.17 0.97 0.31
CA ARG A 42 3.83 1.29 0.85
C ARG A 42 2.71 0.85 -0.08
N VAL A 43 2.86 1.02 -1.40
CA VAL A 43 1.88 0.53 -2.37
C VAL A 43 1.75 -1.00 -2.29
N ALA A 44 2.87 -1.72 -2.28
CA ALA A 44 2.88 -3.19 -2.17
C ALA A 44 2.23 -3.67 -0.86
N THR A 45 2.60 -3.09 0.28
CA THR A 45 2.00 -3.40 1.58
C THR A 45 0.52 -3.04 1.63
N THR A 46 0.09 -1.95 0.98
CA THR A 46 -1.34 -1.59 0.87
C THR A 46 -2.10 -2.66 0.12
N LEU A 47 -1.64 -3.02 -1.08
CA LEU A 47 -2.29 -4.06 -1.89
C LEU A 47 -2.39 -5.39 -1.13
N LEU A 48 -1.33 -5.78 -0.40
CA LEU A 48 -1.33 -6.99 0.43
C LEU A 48 -2.35 -6.93 1.57
N LEU A 49 -2.34 -5.86 2.38
CA LEU A 49 -3.21 -5.73 3.54
C LEU A 49 -4.67 -5.41 3.16
N THR A 50 -4.92 -4.91 1.95
CA THR A 50 -6.26 -4.70 1.40
C THR A 50 -6.68 -5.76 0.39
N ALA A 51 -5.96 -6.87 0.27
CA ALA A 51 -6.39 -8.04 -0.51
C ALA A 51 -7.40 -8.91 0.29
N PRO A 52 -8.20 -9.74 -0.40
CA PRO A 52 -9.01 -10.77 0.23
C PRO A 52 -8.15 -11.86 0.85
N GLY A 53 -8.68 -12.55 1.86
CA GLY A 53 -7.97 -13.59 2.61
C GLY A 53 -7.13 -13.04 3.77
N ILE A 54 -6.34 -13.91 4.40
CA ILE A 54 -5.50 -13.56 5.55
C ILE A 54 -4.13 -13.12 5.02
N PRO A 55 -3.75 -11.83 5.13
CA PRO A 55 -2.44 -11.37 4.70
C PRO A 55 -1.37 -11.92 5.64
N MET A 56 -0.19 -12.21 5.10
CA MET A 56 0.99 -12.59 5.87
C MET A 56 2.07 -11.55 5.63
N LEU A 57 2.66 -11.04 6.71
CA LEU A 57 3.85 -10.21 6.69
C LEU A 57 4.99 -11.00 7.31
N PHE A 58 6.14 -10.99 6.66
CA PHE A 58 7.39 -11.52 7.19
C PHE A 58 8.16 -10.45 7.95
N MET A 59 8.90 -10.91 8.96
CA MET A 59 9.61 -10.04 9.88
C MET A 59 10.52 -9.03 9.16
N GLY A 60 10.47 -7.78 9.59
CA GLY A 60 11.21 -6.67 9.01
C GLY A 60 10.46 -5.94 7.88
N GLN A 61 9.47 -6.55 7.22
CA GLN A 61 8.70 -5.84 6.19
C GLN A 61 7.92 -4.67 6.77
N GLU A 62 7.41 -4.82 7.98
CA GLU A 62 6.63 -3.81 8.70
C GLU A 62 7.43 -2.56 9.05
N ILE A 63 8.76 -2.60 8.95
CA ILE A 63 9.67 -1.49 9.30
C ILE A 63 10.57 -1.05 8.13
N LEU A 64 10.29 -1.48 6.90
CA LEU A 64 11.13 -1.19 5.73
C LEU A 64 12.56 -1.75 5.84
N GLU A 65 12.72 -2.95 6.41
CA GLU A 65 14.01 -3.67 6.38
C GLU A 65 14.39 -3.97 4.92
N ASP A 66 15.64 -3.69 4.57
CA ASP A 66 16.18 -3.86 3.22
C ASP A 66 17.14 -5.04 3.12
N LYS A 67 17.73 -5.46 4.24
CA LYS A 67 18.66 -6.58 4.26
C LYS A 67 17.95 -7.91 3.97
N PRO A 68 18.64 -8.86 3.31
CA PRO A 68 18.17 -10.24 3.31
C PRO A 68 18.14 -10.78 4.74
N TRP A 69 17.46 -11.90 4.94
CA TRP A 69 17.41 -12.56 6.25
C TRP A 69 18.22 -13.85 6.26
N HIS A 70 18.59 -14.31 7.45
CA HIS A 70 19.19 -15.61 7.69
C HIS A 70 18.80 -16.13 9.09
N ASP A 71 18.68 -17.45 9.24
CA ASP A 71 18.31 -18.14 10.48
C ASP A 71 19.52 -18.52 11.36
N ASP A 72 20.70 -18.72 10.75
CA ASP A 72 21.95 -18.95 11.49
C ASP A 72 22.62 -17.65 11.93
N ILE A 73 22.42 -17.31 13.21
CA ILE A 73 22.98 -16.11 13.85
C ILE A 73 24.50 -16.21 14.04
N ARG A 74 25.08 -17.42 14.13
CA ARG A 74 26.51 -17.58 14.45
C ARG A 74 27.40 -17.10 13.31
N PHE A 75 26.99 -17.37 12.07
CA PHE A 75 27.76 -17.00 10.88
C PHE A 75 27.19 -15.80 10.14
N TRP A 76 25.91 -15.43 10.38
CA TRP A 76 25.20 -14.44 9.58
C TRP A 76 24.43 -13.40 10.41
N SER A 77 24.95 -13.04 11.59
CA SER A 77 24.33 -12.05 12.49
C SER A 77 24.05 -10.68 11.84
N GLN A 78 24.80 -10.30 10.80
CA GLN A 78 24.56 -9.07 10.04
C GLN A 78 23.17 -9.03 9.34
N PHE A 79 22.57 -10.19 9.08
CA PHE A 79 21.23 -10.33 8.47
C PHE A 79 20.09 -10.42 9.48
N MET A 80 20.38 -10.20 10.77
CA MET A 80 19.33 -9.94 11.75
C MET A 80 18.64 -8.61 11.49
N ILE A 81 17.40 -8.48 11.94
CA ILE A 81 16.63 -7.23 11.85
C ILE A 81 17.41 -6.09 12.52
N TRP A 82 17.51 -4.96 11.83
CA TRP A 82 18.17 -3.77 12.35
C TRP A 82 17.21 -2.94 13.22
N TRP A 83 17.02 -3.37 14.47
CA TRP A 83 16.11 -2.71 15.41
C TRP A 83 16.50 -1.28 15.77
N ASP A 84 17.81 -0.99 15.88
CA ASP A 84 18.31 0.36 16.16
C ASP A 84 17.90 1.37 15.08
N GLY A 85 17.61 0.89 13.86
CA GLY A 85 17.05 1.68 12.77
C GLY A 85 15.74 2.38 13.17
N LEU A 86 14.91 1.80 14.03
CA LEU A 86 13.72 2.48 14.53
C LEU A 86 14.05 3.70 15.39
N SER A 87 15.20 3.75 16.06
CA SER A 87 15.59 4.91 16.86
C SER A 87 16.25 6.00 16.01
N VAL A 88 17.01 5.61 14.98
CA VAL A 88 17.86 6.54 14.21
C VAL A 88 17.35 6.89 12.81
N ASP A 89 16.58 6.00 12.18
CA ASP A 89 16.06 6.17 10.82
C ASP A 89 14.57 6.54 10.84
N ARG A 90 14.29 7.78 10.42
CA ARG A 90 12.91 8.28 10.31
C ARG A 90 12.07 7.47 9.34
N SER A 91 12.66 6.99 8.24
CA SER A 91 11.94 6.22 7.23
C SER A 91 11.38 4.93 7.79
N MET A 92 12.14 4.23 8.62
CA MET A 92 11.71 2.99 9.27
C MET A 92 10.59 3.25 10.28
N ARG A 93 10.68 4.34 11.07
CA ARG A 93 9.60 4.76 11.99
C ARG A 93 8.32 5.12 11.25
N ASP A 94 8.43 5.92 10.20
CA ASP A 94 7.27 6.37 9.41
C ASP A 94 6.65 5.20 8.66
N PHE A 95 7.43 4.19 8.24
CA PHE A 95 6.92 2.95 7.64
C PHE A 95 6.24 2.03 8.67
N LEU A 96 6.77 1.94 9.89
CA LEU A 96 6.12 1.22 10.98
C LEU A 96 4.77 1.86 11.32
N ARG A 97 4.71 3.20 11.45
CA ARG A 97 3.45 3.93 11.66
C ARG A 97 2.46 3.66 10.53
N PHE A 98 2.90 3.74 9.28
CA PHE A 98 2.10 3.40 8.11
C PHE A 98 1.51 1.98 8.19
N THR A 99 2.34 0.99 8.54
CA THR A 99 1.91 -0.40 8.62
C THR A 99 0.90 -0.59 9.76
N GLN A 100 1.13 0.02 10.92
CA GLN A 100 0.21 -0.02 12.06
C GLN A 100 -1.15 0.60 11.73
N ASP A 101 -1.17 1.77 11.09
CA ASP A 101 -2.39 2.47 10.73
C ASP A 101 -3.19 1.69 9.68
N LEU A 102 -2.52 1.06 8.72
CA LEU A 102 -3.16 0.20 7.72
C LEU A 102 -3.70 -1.12 8.31
N ILE A 103 -3.01 -1.71 9.29
CA ILE A 103 -3.54 -2.85 10.06
C ILE A 103 -4.77 -2.43 10.86
N GLN A 104 -4.74 -1.25 11.51
CA GLN A 104 -5.89 -0.71 12.22
C GLN A 104 -7.07 -0.47 11.27
N LEU A 105 -6.82 0.08 10.08
CA LEU A 105 -7.83 0.24 9.03
C LEU A 105 -8.47 -1.09 8.67
N ARG A 106 -7.66 -2.12 8.38
CA ARG A 106 -8.16 -3.47 8.08
C ARG A 106 -9.06 -4.02 9.19
N ARG A 107 -8.68 -3.82 10.45
CA ARG A 107 -9.47 -4.29 11.61
C ARG A 107 -10.74 -3.48 11.82
N ARG A 108 -10.76 -2.20 11.42
CA ARG A 108 -11.90 -1.29 11.58
C ARG A 108 -12.99 -1.50 10.54
N TYR A 109 -12.64 -1.97 9.33
CA TYR A 109 -13.57 -2.15 8.23
C TYR A 109 -13.73 -3.63 7.85
N PRO A 110 -14.86 -4.27 8.20
CA PRO A 110 -15.12 -5.68 7.91
C PRO A 110 -14.98 -6.05 6.42
N ALA A 111 -15.26 -5.10 5.51
CA ALA A 111 -15.07 -5.26 4.07
C ALA A 111 -13.64 -5.68 3.68
N LEU A 112 -12.60 -5.28 4.42
CA LEU A 112 -11.21 -5.71 4.13
C LEU A 112 -10.93 -7.14 4.59
N CYS A 113 -11.71 -7.67 5.54
CA CYS A 113 -11.61 -9.03 6.04
C CYS A 113 -12.50 -10.04 5.29
N GLY A 114 -13.51 -9.57 4.56
CA GLY A 114 -14.39 -10.41 3.73
C GLY A 114 -13.78 -10.81 2.39
N GLU A 115 -14.51 -11.63 1.63
CA GLU A 115 -14.06 -12.10 0.30
C GLU A 115 -14.45 -11.17 -0.85
N GLY A 116 -15.37 -10.23 -0.62
CA GLY A 116 -15.87 -9.32 -1.64
C GLY A 116 -14.74 -8.48 -2.25
N ILE A 117 -14.47 -8.70 -3.53
CA ILE A 117 -13.49 -7.94 -4.31
C ILE A 117 -13.97 -7.77 -5.75
N ARG A 118 -13.76 -6.57 -6.29
CA ARG A 118 -13.82 -6.28 -7.73
C ARG A 118 -12.74 -5.28 -8.06
N VAL A 119 -12.13 -5.41 -9.23
CA VAL A 119 -11.15 -4.44 -9.73
C VAL A 119 -11.80 -3.70 -10.90
N PRO A 120 -12.61 -2.64 -10.64
CA PRO A 120 -13.32 -1.95 -11.71
C PRO A 120 -12.36 -1.30 -12.71
N GLN A 121 -11.21 -0.77 -12.28
CA GLN A 121 -10.31 -0.05 -13.19
C GLN A 121 -8.86 -0.51 -13.01
N VAL A 122 -8.23 -0.84 -14.14
CA VAL A 122 -6.79 -1.04 -14.27
C VAL A 122 -6.32 -0.24 -15.48
N HIS A 123 -5.71 0.91 -15.23
CA HIS A 123 -5.27 1.82 -16.27
C HIS A 123 -3.75 1.71 -16.43
N ASN A 124 -3.31 0.87 -17.38
CA ASN A 124 -1.89 0.57 -17.57
C ASN A 124 -1.04 1.79 -17.92
N HIS A 125 -1.57 2.71 -18.72
CA HIS A 125 -0.87 3.93 -19.11
C HIS A 125 -0.60 4.85 -17.91
N ASP A 126 -1.64 5.07 -17.10
CA ASP A 126 -1.55 5.91 -15.90
C ASP A 126 -0.95 5.18 -14.71
N ARG A 127 -0.79 3.85 -14.80
CA ARG A 127 -0.30 2.97 -13.75
C ARG A 127 -1.17 3.02 -12.47
N ILE A 128 -2.50 3.02 -12.66
CA ILE A 128 -3.49 3.07 -11.58
C ILE A 128 -4.28 1.76 -11.49
N ILE A 129 -4.51 1.29 -10.27
CA ILE A 129 -5.39 0.17 -9.94
C ILE A 129 -6.45 0.66 -8.95
N VAL A 130 -7.71 0.42 -9.27
CA VAL A 130 -8.85 0.69 -8.38
C VAL A 130 -9.49 -0.63 -8.00
N VAL A 131 -9.62 -0.86 -6.69
CA VAL A 131 -10.18 -2.09 -6.11
C VAL A 131 -11.34 -1.74 -5.20
N HIS A 132 -12.51 -2.31 -5.47
CA HIS A 132 -13.66 -2.27 -4.59
C HIS A 132 -13.67 -3.49 -3.66
N ARG A 133 -13.89 -3.26 -2.36
CA ARG A 133 -14.01 -4.28 -1.30
C ARG A 133 -15.34 -4.08 -0.56
N TRP A 134 -16.08 -5.16 -0.35
CA TRP A 134 -17.34 -5.13 0.39
C TRP A 134 -17.53 -6.40 1.24
N LEU A 135 -18.44 -6.29 2.21
CA LEU A 135 -19.00 -7.43 2.93
C LEU A 135 -20.52 -7.35 2.78
N GLU A 136 -21.14 -8.43 2.31
CA GLU A 136 -22.58 -8.47 2.06
C GLU A 136 -23.37 -8.10 3.33
N GLY A 137 -24.32 -7.17 3.21
CA GLY A 137 -25.13 -6.69 4.33
C GLY A 137 -24.46 -5.69 5.28
N GLU A 138 -23.18 -5.38 5.13
CA GLU A 138 -22.47 -4.43 6.02
C GLU A 138 -22.69 -2.96 5.62
N GLY A 139 -22.78 -2.67 4.30
CA GLY A 139 -23.01 -1.31 3.78
C GLY A 139 -21.85 -0.31 3.93
N ARG A 140 -20.68 -0.76 4.43
CA ARG A 140 -19.46 0.06 4.63
C ARG A 140 -18.37 -0.32 3.63
N ASP A 141 -18.74 -0.28 2.37
CA ASP A 141 -17.90 -0.60 1.22
C ASP A 141 -16.67 0.32 1.17
N LEU A 142 -15.56 -0.23 0.65
CA LEU A 142 -14.29 0.47 0.51
C LEU A 142 -13.83 0.46 -0.94
N VAL A 143 -13.25 1.56 -1.37
CA VAL A 143 -12.49 1.64 -2.63
C VAL A 143 -11.04 1.97 -2.31
N VAL A 144 -10.15 1.07 -2.71
CA VAL A 144 -8.70 1.21 -2.62
C VAL A 144 -8.18 1.66 -3.97
N VAL A 145 -7.41 2.74 -3.99
CA VAL A 145 -6.74 3.24 -5.19
C VAL A 145 -5.24 3.12 -4.97
N ALA A 146 -4.56 2.36 -5.82
CA ALA A 146 -3.11 2.21 -5.80
C ALA A 146 -2.51 2.84 -7.06
N SER A 147 -1.56 3.75 -6.87
CA SER A 147 -0.83 4.43 -7.92
C SER A 147 0.61 3.95 -7.95
N LEU A 148 1.06 3.49 -9.11
CA LEU A 148 2.47 3.32 -9.45
C LEU A 148 2.95 4.44 -10.39
N ASN A 149 2.16 5.53 -10.49
CA ASN A 149 2.52 6.71 -11.24
C ASN A 149 3.46 7.59 -10.41
N GLU A 150 4.53 8.07 -11.02
CA GLU A 150 5.52 8.91 -10.33
C GLU A 150 5.11 10.39 -10.28
N ALA A 151 4.01 10.74 -10.93
CA ALA A 151 3.38 12.05 -10.86
C ALA A 151 2.09 12.01 -10.04
N THR A 152 1.80 13.11 -9.36
CA THR A 152 0.49 13.37 -8.76
C THR A 152 -0.53 13.59 -9.87
N LEU A 153 -1.69 12.94 -9.77
CA LEU A 153 -2.78 13.07 -10.73
C LEU A 153 -3.92 13.88 -10.10
N ASP A 154 -4.33 14.96 -10.74
CA ASP A 154 -5.43 15.82 -10.30
C ASP A 154 -6.70 15.55 -11.11
N GLY A 155 -7.85 15.47 -10.41
CA GLY A 155 -9.15 15.30 -11.05
C GLY A 155 -9.35 13.96 -11.75
N TYR A 156 -8.60 12.93 -11.33
CA TYR A 156 -8.65 11.58 -11.89
C TYR A 156 -10.02 10.94 -11.65
N LEU A 157 -10.65 10.44 -12.72
CA LEU A 157 -12.00 9.88 -12.63
C LEU A 157 -11.95 8.40 -12.22
N ILE A 158 -12.64 8.07 -11.12
CA ILE A 158 -12.83 6.68 -10.68
C ILE A 158 -14.31 6.31 -10.69
N ASP A 159 -14.58 5.04 -10.96
CA ASP A 159 -15.89 4.41 -10.94
C ASP A 159 -16.23 3.90 -9.53
N LEU A 160 -17.41 4.24 -9.03
CA LEU A 160 -17.87 3.94 -7.67
C LEU A 160 -19.23 3.22 -7.69
N PRO A 161 -19.42 2.17 -6.88
CA PRO A 161 -20.64 1.36 -6.87
C PRO A 161 -21.87 2.12 -6.37
N TRP A 162 -21.66 3.14 -5.53
CA TRP A 162 -22.73 3.85 -4.82
C TRP A 162 -22.56 5.37 -4.92
N PRO A 163 -23.68 6.12 -4.95
CA PRO A 163 -23.63 7.58 -4.92
C PRO A 163 -23.30 8.06 -3.51
N GLY A 164 -23.12 9.37 -3.39
CA GLY A 164 -22.98 10.04 -2.10
C GLY A 164 -21.53 10.21 -1.68
N ARG A 165 -21.32 10.42 -0.39
CA ARG A 165 -20.01 10.78 0.15
C ARG A 165 -19.16 9.53 0.42
N TRP A 166 -17.90 9.63 0.01
CA TRP A 166 -16.85 8.64 0.24
C TRP A 166 -15.72 9.30 1.02
N GLN A 167 -15.54 8.92 2.28
CA GLN A 167 -14.53 9.49 3.17
C GLN A 167 -13.15 8.93 2.82
N GLU A 168 -12.13 9.79 2.70
CA GLU A 168 -10.73 9.36 2.57
C GLU A 168 -10.23 8.92 3.95
N VAL A 169 -10.29 7.62 4.20
CA VAL A 169 -9.99 7.01 5.51
C VAL A 169 -8.53 6.58 5.65
N PHE A 170 -7.79 6.59 4.54
CA PHE A 170 -6.36 6.32 4.52
C PHE A 170 -5.69 7.00 3.33
N ASN A 171 -4.49 7.54 3.55
CA ASN A 171 -3.65 8.16 2.53
C ASN A 171 -2.17 7.88 2.85
N SER A 172 -1.48 7.15 1.97
CA SER A 172 -0.08 6.77 2.18
C SER A 172 0.91 7.94 2.04
N ASP A 173 0.50 9.05 1.42
CA ASP A 173 1.35 10.25 1.26
C ASP A 173 1.59 10.95 2.61
N LEU A 174 0.74 10.70 3.62
CA LEU A 174 0.89 11.20 4.99
C LEU A 174 2.23 10.84 5.66
N TYR A 175 2.86 9.77 5.20
CA TYR A 175 4.10 9.23 5.79
C TYR A 175 5.34 9.64 4.98
N ASP A 176 5.17 10.48 3.97
CA ASP A 176 6.24 11.08 3.18
C ASP A 176 6.13 12.60 3.20
N HIS A 177 7.27 13.26 2.95
CA HIS A 177 7.38 14.71 2.74
C HIS A 177 8.08 15.03 1.42
N PHE A 178 8.12 14.04 0.52
CA PHE A 178 8.69 14.13 -0.81
C PHE A 178 7.96 13.14 -1.71
N PRO A 179 7.65 13.47 -2.98
CA PRO A 179 7.90 14.77 -3.63
C PRO A 179 7.01 15.89 -3.10
N ASN A 180 5.93 15.55 -2.38
CA ASN A 180 4.99 16.52 -1.85
C ASN A 180 5.45 16.99 -0.46
N PRO A 181 5.69 18.30 -0.24
CA PRO A 181 6.05 18.82 1.10
C PRO A 181 4.88 18.75 2.09
N TRP A 182 3.65 18.71 1.56
CA TRP A 182 2.40 18.57 2.30
C TRP A 182 1.62 17.39 1.74
N VAL A 183 0.79 16.78 2.57
CA VAL A 183 -0.04 15.64 2.17
C VAL A 183 -0.92 16.01 0.99
N THR A 184 -0.78 15.26 -0.09
CA THR A 184 -1.61 15.35 -1.28
C THR A 184 -2.78 14.37 -1.17
N GLY A 185 -4.00 14.89 -1.22
CA GLY A 185 -5.21 14.07 -1.07
C GLY A 185 -6.48 14.87 -1.35
N ASN A 186 -7.61 14.38 -0.85
CA ASN A 186 -8.94 14.81 -1.26
C ASN A 186 -9.70 15.64 -0.19
N GLY A 187 -8.98 16.24 0.75
CA GLY A 187 -9.61 17.10 1.78
C GLY A 187 -10.56 16.33 2.71
N GLY A 188 -10.36 15.02 2.88
CA GLY A 188 -11.10 14.15 3.80
C GLY A 188 -12.27 13.38 3.19
N SER A 189 -12.82 13.79 2.04
CA SER A 189 -13.85 13.01 1.33
C SER A 189 -14.05 13.46 -0.11
N VAL A 190 -14.60 12.59 -0.94
CA VAL A 190 -15.13 12.92 -2.26
C VAL A 190 -16.62 12.59 -2.36
N PHE A 191 -17.29 13.14 -3.37
CA PHE A 191 -18.70 12.90 -3.61
C PHE A 191 -18.90 12.22 -4.95
N ALA A 192 -19.71 11.17 -4.97
CA ALA A 192 -20.05 10.38 -6.13
C ALA A 192 -21.47 10.75 -6.59
N ASP A 193 -21.59 11.37 -7.77
CA ASP A 193 -22.87 11.87 -8.29
C ASP A 193 -23.13 11.47 -9.75
N GLY A 194 -22.08 11.39 -10.58
CA GLY A 194 -22.21 11.26 -12.03
C GLY A 194 -22.54 9.84 -12.48
N SER A 195 -23.62 9.68 -13.26
CA SER A 195 -24.07 8.42 -13.85
C SER A 195 -23.38 8.13 -15.20
N ALA A 196 -22.05 7.98 -15.21
CA ALA A 196 -21.26 7.81 -16.43
C ALA A 196 -20.04 6.87 -16.28
N GLY A 197 -19.96 6.09 -15.20
CA GLY A 197 -18.87 5.13 -15.04
C GLY A 197 -19.03 3.95 -16.00
N THR A 198 -17.91 3.31 -16.34
CA THR A 198 -17.87 2.19 -17.30
C THR A 198 -18.19 0.86 -16.60
N HIS A 199 -17.71 0.69 -15.36
CA HIS A 199 -17.83 -0.54 -14.58
C HIS A 199 -18.81 -0.41 -13.41
N TYR A 200 -19.01 0.82 -12.93
CA TYR A 200 -20.03 1.16 -11.96
C TYR A 200 -20.80 2.41 -12.41
N PRO A 201 -22.05 2.59 -11.94
CA PRO A 201 -22.86 3.72 -12.40
C PRO A 201 -22.30 5.06 -11.95
N TYR A 202 -21.72 5.18 -10.75
CA TYR A 202 -21.30 6.47 -10.20
C TYR A 202 -19.83 6.74 -10.46
N THR A 203 -19.46 8.01 -10.45
CA THR A 203 -18.06 8.44 -10.61
C THR A 203 -17.70 9.52 -9.61
N ALA A 204 -16.43 9.62 -9.26
CA ALA A 204 -15.87 10.75 -8.52
C ALA A 204 -14.52 11.16 -9.13
N ARG A 205 -14.23 12.46 -9.08
CA ARG A 205 -12.90 12.98 -9.39
C ARG A 205 -12.06 13.04 -8.13
N ILE A 206 -10.91 12.39 -8.15
CA ILE A 206 -9.99 12.32 -7.02
C ILE A 206 -8.62 12.87 -7.39
N ARG A 207 -7.91 13.40 -6.40
CA ARG A 207 -6.48 13.69 -6.46
C ARG A 207 -5.73 12.47 -5.93
N ILE A 208 -4.81 11.93 -6.73
CA ILE A 208 -4.02 10.73 -6.42
C ILE A 208 -2.56 11.14 -6.24
N PRO A 209 -1.95 10.90 -5.06
CA PRO A 209 -0.54 11.18 -4.85
C PRO A 209 0.37 10.27 -5.70
N ALA A 210 1.54 10.80 -6.08
CA ALA A 210 2.59 10.05 -6.77
C ALA A 210 3.05 8.83 -5.94
N ASN A 211 3.10 7.65 -6.57
CA ASN A 211 3.42 6.35 -5.96
C ASN A 211 2.69 6.12 -4.62
N GLY A 212 1.42 6.56 -4.55
CA GLY A 212 0.65 6.51 -3.33
C GLY A 212 -0.51 5.51 -3.38
N ALA A 213 -1.11 5.30 -2.22
CA ALA A 213 -2.32 4.54 -2.05
C ALA A 213 -3.33 5.32 -1.21
N LEU A 214 -4.59 5.29 -1.66
CA LEU A 214 -5.73 5.92 -1.00
C LEU A 214 -6.76 4.84 -0.67
N VAL A 215 -7.48 5.01 0.44
CA VAL A 215 -8.67 4.20 0.73
C VAL A 215 -9.84 5.11 1.04
N PHE A 216 -10.93 4.90 0.33
CA PHE A 216 -12.18 5.60 0.52
C PHE A 216 -13.23 4.68 1.12
N ALA A 217 -13.94 5.13 2.14
CA ALA A 217 -15.06 4.41 2.75
C ALA A 217 -16.38 5.10 2.42
N ARG A 218 -17.37 4.31 2.01
CA ARG A 218 -18.73 4.79 1.86
C ARG A 218 -19.23 5.30 3.22
N GLU A 219 -19.79 6.50 3.23
CA GLU A 219 -20.53 7.02 4.36
C GLU A 219 -21.97 6.45 4.32
N SER A 220 -22.39 5.90 5.46
CA SER A 220 -23.72 5.29 5.65
C SER A 220 -24.82 6.33 5.66
#